data_AF-A0A098EZS2-F1
#
_entry.id   AF-A0A098EZS2-F1
#
_cell.length_a   1.000
_cell.length_b   1.000
_cell.length_c   1.000
_cell.angle_alpha   90.00
_cell.angle_beta   90.00
_cell.angle_gamma   90.00
#
_symmetry.space_group_name_H-M   'P 1'
#
loop_
_entity.id
_entity.type
_entity.pdbx_description
1 polymer ?
#
loop_
_entity_poly.entity_id
_entity_poly.type
_entity_poly.pdbx_seq_one_letter_code
_entity_poly.pdbx_strand_id
1 'polypeptide(L)' 'MPDKKHRQVEFVFSTSVTPNTSKEEFIVEFFPYTPDWSCMGQPTKITRNFEELIDFFEELEETENHCSIK' A
#
# COMPACT_ATOMS: atom_id res chain seq x y z
N MET A 1 23.44 22.92 -0.91
CA MET A 1 22.97 21.55 -1.21
C MET A 1 21.78 21.31 -0.28
N PRO A 2 20.52 21.37 -0.73
CA PRO A 2 19.41 21.05 0.16
C PRO A 2 19.14 19.54 0.11
N ASP A 3 19.15 18.92 1.28
CA ASP A 3 18.77 17.54 1.54
C ASP A 3 17.40 17.21 0.91
N LYS A 4 17.39 16.25 -0.02
CA LYS A 4 16.16 15.65 -0.53
C LYS A 4 15.53 14.86 0.62
N LYS A 5 14.51 15.43 1.28
CA LYS A 5 13.63 14.68 2.17
C LYS A 5 12.90 13.63 1.32
N HIS A 6 13.38 12.39 1.39
CA HIS A 6 12.59 11.23 0.98
C HIS A 6 11.30 11.28 1.81
N ARG A 7 10.17 11.46 1.13
CA ARG A 7 8.86 11.48 1.78
C ARG A 7 8.46 10.03 2.01
N GLN A 8 8.89 9.46 3.14
CA GLN A 8 8.43 8.15 3.58
C GLN A 8 6.91 8.18 3.69
N VAL A 9 6.24 7.35 2.89
CA VAL A 9 4.79 7.16 2.96
C VAL A 9 4.54 5.89 3.75
N GLU A 10 3.95 6.05 4.94
CA GLU A 10 3.60 4.95 5.81
C GLU A 10 2.13 4.56 5.59
N PHE A 11 1.87 3.26 5.50
CA PHE A 11 0.53 2.70 5.35
C PHE A 11 0.25 1.71 6.48
N VAL A 12 -1.02 1.65 6.92
CA VAL A 12 -1.54 0.56 7.77
C VAL A 12 -2.31 -0.38 6.85
N PHE A 13 -2.16 -1.68 7.04
CA PHE A 13 -2.89 -2.67 6.23
C PHE A 13 -3.75 -3.59 7.09
N SER A 14 -4.89 -3.99 6.53
CA SER A 14 -5.78 -5.01 7.08
C SER A 14 -5.85 -6.18 6.10
N THR A 15 -5.72 -7.41 6.61
CA THR A 15 -5.84 -8.63 5.79
C THR A 15 -7.06 -9.43 6.21
N SER A 16 -7.83 -9.87 5.21
CA SER A 16 -8.97 -10.76 5.41
C SER A 16 -8.75 -12.04 4.60
N VAL A 17 -8.66 -13.17 5.30
CA VAL A 17 -8.57 -14.50 4.69
C VAL A 17 -9.90 -15.20 4.86
N THR A 18 -10.69 -15.28 3.79
CA THR A 18 -11.89 -16.11 3.78
C THR A 18 -11.49 -17.57 3.55
N PRO A 19 -11.98 -18.53 4.32
CA PRO A 19 -11.78 -19.95 4.06
C PRO A 19 -12.60 -20.38 2.84
N ASN A 20 -12.21 -19.91 1.66
CA ASN A 20 -12.83 -20.25 0.39
C ASN A 20 -11.93 -21.25 -0.35
N THR A 21 -12.52 -22.11 -1.17
CA THR A 21 -11.81 -23.19 -1.89
C THR A 21 -10.85 -22.70 -2.99
N SER A 22 -10.92 -21.42 -3.36
CA SER A 22 -10.01 -20.77 -4.31
C SER A 22 -8.71 -20.43 -3.60
N LYS A 23 -7.61 -21.14 -3.93
CA LYS A 23 -6.28 -20.98 -3.32
C LYS A 23 -5.64 -19.58 -3.46
N GLU A 24 -6.23 -18.70 -4.26
CA GLU A 24 -5.60 -17.48 -4.76
C GLU A 24 -6.30 -16.18 -4.34
N GLU A 25 -7.35 -16.27 -3.51
CA GLU A 25 -8.10 -15.10 -3.04
C GLU A 25 -7.66 -14.69 -1.62
N PHE A 26 -6.91 -13.60 -1.50
CA PHE A 26 -6.68 -12.92 -0.21
C PHE A 26 -6.90 -11.42 -0.40
N ILE A 27 -7.55 -10.77 0.57
CA ILE A 27 -7.85 -9.34 0.48
C ILE A 27 -6.91 -8.59 1.41
N VAL A 28 -6.14 -7.65 0.86
CA VAL A 28 -5.36 -6.68 1.62
C VAL A 28 -5.90 -5.29 1.33
N GLU A 29 -6.23 -4.56 2.38
CA GLU A 29 -6.71 -3.19 2.30
C GLU A 29 -5.66 -2.25 2.91
N PHE A 30 -5.20 -1.27 2.13
CA PHE A 30 -4.18 -0.31 2.54
C PHE A 30 -4.83 1.02 2.92
N PHE A 31 -4.51 1.53 4.10
CA PHE A 31 -5.01 2.79 4.63
C PHE A 31 -3.84 3.75 4.90
N PRO A 32 -4.04 5.07 4.78
CA PRO A 32 -3.04 6.05 5.20
C PRO A 32 -2.69 5.84 6.68
N TYR A 33 -1.40 5.96 7.02
CA TYR A 33 -1.00 5.88 8.42
C TYR A 33 -1.68 6.98 9.26
N THR A 34 -2.25 6.55 10.38
CA THR A 34 -2.79 7.40 11.42
C THR A 34 -2.11 7.02 12.74
N PRO A 35 -1.81 7.97 13.65
CA PRO A 35 -1.12 7.67 14.91
C PRO A 35 -1.84 6.64 15.80
N ASP A 36 -3.15 6.48 15.62
CA ASP A 36 -4.01 5.51 16.30
C ASP A 36 -4.13 4.17 15.57
N TRP A 37 -3.37 3.97 14.47
CA TRP A 37 -3.36 2.75 13.64
C TRP A 37 -4.76 2.41 13.11
N SER A 38 -5.58 3.44 12.96
CA SER A 38 -6.98 3.30 12.63
C SER A 38 -7.14 3.04 11.15
N CYS A 39 -7.83 1.94 10.83
CA CYS A 39 -8.30 1.63 9.48
C CYS A 39 -9.68 2.28 9.22
N MET A 40 -10.07 3.29 10.00
CA MET A 40 -11.37 3.95 9.88
C MET A 40 -11.33 4.93 8.69
N GLY A 41 -11.75 4.47 7.52
CA GLY A 41 -11.80 5.29 6.32
C GLY A 41 -11.99 4.48 5.05
N GLN A 42 -11.81 5.14 3.91
CA GLN A 42 -11.75 4.44 2.62
C GLN A 42 -10.31 3.97 2.40
N PRO A 43 -10.08 2.69 2.07
CA PRO A 43 -8.75 2.21 1.73
C PRO A 43 -8.24 2.91 0.47
N THR A 44 -6.96 3.27 0.49
CA THR A 44 -6.23 3.86 -0.63
C THR A 44 -6.07 2.84 -1.77
N LYS A 45 -5.84 1.58 -1.42
CA LYS A 45 -5.71 0.46 -2.37
C LYS A 45 -6.29 -0.79 -1.73
N ILE A 46 -6.91 -1.65 -2.55
CA ILE A 46 -7.34 -2.99 -2.16
C ILE A 46 -6.72 -3.95 -3.16
N THR A 47 -6.02 -4.97 -2.69
CA THR A 47 -5.41 -6.02 -3.53
C THR A 47 -6.05 -7.36 -3.20
N ARG A 48 -6.37 -8.15 -4.22
CA ARG A 48 -7.11 -9.42 -4.06
C ARG A 48 -6.30 -10.67 -4.36
N ASN A 49 -5.09 -10.48 -4.89
CA ASN A 49 -4.15 -11.52 -5.30
C ASN A 49 -2.71 -10.99 -5.17
N PHE A 50 -1.73 -11.86 -5.40
CA PHE A 50 -0.31 -11.50 -5.28
C PHE A 50 0.16 -10.58 -6.41
N GLU A 51 -0.38 -10.70 -7.61
CA GLU A 51 0.01 -9.85 -8.75
C GLU A 51 -0.34 -8.39 -8.47
N GLU A 52 -1.58 -8.10 -8.06
CA GLU A 52 -2.02 -6.76 -7.66
C GLU A 52 -1.22 -6.17 -6.49
N LEU A 53 -0.78 -7.03 -5.57
CA LEU A 53 0.03 -6.63 -4.43
C LEU A 53 1.44 -6.21 -4.87
N ILE A 54 2.06 -6.97 -5.76
CA ILE A 54 3.39 -6.67 -6.30
C ILE A 54 3.34 -5.39 -7.11
N ASP A 55 2.37 -5.27 -8.03
CA ASP A 55 2.17 -4.07 -8.84
C ASP A 55 2.03 -2.81 -7.97
N PHE A 56 1.30 -2.91 -6.85
CA PHE A 56 1.16 -1.78 -5.92
C PHE A 56 2.48 -1.37 -5.25
N PHE A 57 3.33 -2.32 -4.87
CA PHE A 57 4.63 -1.98 -4.30
C PHE A 57 5.59 -1.40 -5.33
N GLU A 58 5.56 -1.88 -6.57
CA GLU A 58 6.31 -1.31 -7.68
C GLU A 58 5.86 0.14 -7.96
N GLU A 59 4.54 0.40 -8.01
CA GLU A 59 3.97 1.76 -8.12
C GLU A 59 4.49 2.68 -7.01
N LEU A 60 4.57 2.20 -5.76
CA LEU A 60 5.07 2.98 -4.63
C LEU A 60 6.56 3.33 -4.78
N GLU A 61 7.40 2.36 -5.17
CA GLU A 61 8.84 2.59 -5.40
C GLU A 61 9.09 3.57 -6.57
N GLU A 62 8.32 3.47 -7.65
CA GLU A 62 8.40 4.40 -8.78
C GLU A 62 8.01 5.83 -8.38
N THR A 63 6.99 5.97 -7.52
CA THR A 63 6.52 7.27 -7.03
C THR A 63 7.55 7.94 -6.12
N GLU A 64 8.29 7.17 -5.31
CA GLU A 64 9.43 7.67 -4.53
C GLU A 64 10.58 8.15 -5.43
N ASN A 65 10.77 7.49 -6.58
CA ASN A 65 11.86 7.79 -7.52
C ASN A 65 11.55 8.96 -8.48
N HIS A 66 10.27 9.32 -8.69
CA HIS A 66 9.89 10.35 -9.67
C HIS A 66 9.88 11.80 -9.14
N CYS A 67 10.24 12.05 -7.87
CA CYS A 67 10.39 13.42 -7.34
C CYS A 67 11.79 14.04 -7.66
N SER A 68 12.38 13.72 -8.82
CA SER A 68 13.71 14.19 -9.22
C SER A 68 13.76 15.01 -10.52
N ILE A 69 12.64 15.39 -11.14
CA ILE A 69 12.70 16.21 -12.36
C ILE A 69 11.65 17.33 -12.37
N LYS A 70 12.04 18.51 -11.86
CA LYS A 70 12.02 19.80 -12.58
C LYS A 70 12.62 20.90 -11.71
#